data_AF-X0QP94-F1
#
_entry.id   AF-X0QP94-F1
#
_cell.length_a   1.000
_cell.length_b   1.000
_cell.length_c   1.000
_cell.angle_alpha   90.00
_cell.angle_beta   90.00
_cell.angle_gamma   90.00
#
_symmetry.space_group_name_H-M   'P 1'
#
loop_
_entity.id
_entity.type
_entity.pdbx_description
1 polymer ?
#
loop_
_entity_poly.entity_id
_entity_poly.type
_entity_poly.pdbx_seq_one_letter_code
_entity_poly.pdbx_strand_id
1 'polypeptide(L)' 'MLADSLQELHEFAAFIELDERLFHRDASYPHYDVTVQMRETAIEYGAIPADRRKIIECAKKLKVELNDQIEQSSHS' A
#
# COMPACT_ATOMS: atom_id res chain seq x y z
N MET A 1 -5.19 1.78 -1.96
CA MET A 1 -4.54 2.47 -0.83
C MET A 1 -3.03 2.34 -0.97
N LEU A 2 -2.31 3.39 -0.62
CA LEU A 2 -0.84 3.51 -0.69
C LEU A 2 -0.34 4.17 0.60
N ALA A 3 0.94 3.98 0.91
CA ALA A 3 1.63 4.59 2.04
C ALA A 3 3.05 5.00 1.63
N ASP A 4 3.83 5.61 2.53
CA ASP A 4 5.21 6.00 2.23
C ASP A 4 6.21 4.83 2.35
N SER A 5 5.83 3.72 3.00
CA SER A 5 6.55 2.42 2.99
C SER A 5 5.62 1.20 2.94
N LEU A 6 6.13 0.03 2.55
CA LEU A 6 5.39 -1.23 2.58
C LEU A 6 4.99 -1.61 4.00
N GLN A 7 5.88 -1.39 4.96
CA GLN A 7 5.58 -1.62 6.37
C GLN A 7 4.36 -0.80 6.82
N GLU A 8 4.39 0.52 6.59
CA GLU A 8 3.27 1.40 6.95
C GLU A 8 1.98 0.98 6.21
N LEU A 9 2.09 0.59 4.94
CA LEU A 9 0.96 0.13 4.15
C LEU A 9 0.29 -1.12 4.75
N HIS A 10 1.09 -2.13 5.12
CA HIS A 10 0.58 -3.38 5.70
C HIS A 10 0.07 -3.19 7.13
N GLU A 11 0.79 -2.41 7.96
CA GLU A 11 0.36 -2.09 9.32
C GLU A 11 -0.97 -1.33 9.33
N PHE A 12 -1.12 -0.32 8.46
CA PHE A 12 -2.37 0.43 8.37
C PHE A 12 -3.51 -0.42 7.79
N ALA A 13 -3.23 -1.26 6.79
CA ALA A 13 -4.22 -2.19 6.24
C ALA A 13 -4.72 -3.17 7.32
N ALA A 14 -3.81 -3.75 8.11
CA ALA A 14 -4.18 -4.63 9.22
C ALA A 14 -4.96 -3.90 10.31
N PHE A 15 -4.59 -2.65 10.61
CA PHE A 15 -5.26 -1.80 11.60
C PHE A 15 -6.72 -1.51 11.27
N ILE A 16 -7.05 -1.33 9.98
CA ILE A 16 -8.43 -1.16 9.50
C ILE A 16 -9.07 -2.47 9.01
N GLU A 17 -8.48 -3.61 9.38
CA GLU A 17 -8.99 -4.96 9.12
C GLU A 17 -9.15 -5.31 7.62
N LEU A 18 -8.27 -4.81 6.75
CA LEU A 18 -8.21 -5.24 5.35
C LEU A 18 -7.65 -6.66 5.23
N ASP A 19 -8.28 -7.46 4.37
CA ASP A 19 -7.77 -8.78 3.99
C ASP A 19 -6.45 -8.62 3.20
N GLU A 20 -5.42 -9.39 3.58
CA GLU A 20 -4.10 -9.43 2.92
C GLU A 20 -4.19 -9.74 1.42
N ARG A 21 -5.22 -10.48 0.99
CA ARG A 21 -5.45 -10.84 -0.42
C ARG A 21 -5.77 -9.64 -1.29
N LEU A 22 -6.18 -8.53 -0.69
CA LEU A 22 -6.39 -7.26 -1.39
C LEU A 22 -5.08 -6.54 -1.69
N PHE A 23 -3.94 -7.03 -1.20
CA PHE A 23 -2.63 -6.53 -1.58
C PHE A 23 -2.24 -7.03 -2.98
N HIS A 24 -2.26 -6.13 -3.95
CA HIS A 24 -1.86 -6.39 -5.32
C HIS A 24 -0.36 -6.17 -5.52
N ARG A 25 0.45 -7.18 -5.17
CA ARG A 25 1.91 -7.12 -5.31
C ARG A 25 2.42 -7.08 -6.76
N ASP A 26 1.72 -7.74 -7.69
CA ASP A 26 2.16 -7.90 -9.09
C ASP A 26 1.60 -6.80 -10.03
N ALA A 27 0.90 -5.81 -9.48
CA ALA A 27 0.43 -4.66 -10.24
C ALA A 27 1.60 -3.77 -10.69
N SER A 28 1.32 -2.78 -11.55
CA SER A 28 2.35 -1.80 -11.97
C SER A 28 3.03 -1.11 -10.79
N TYR A 29 2.26 -0.89 -9.71
CA TYR A 29 2.75 -0.45 -8.40
C TYR A 29 2.02 -1.24 -7.31
N PRO A 30 2.71 -1.70 -6.26
CA PRO A 30 2.07 -2.42 -5.17
C PRO A 30 1.13 -1.51 -4.37
N HIS A 31 -0.08 -1.99 -4.11
CA HIS A 31 -1.12 -1.27 -3.38
C HIS A 31 -2.17 -2.24 -2.83
N TYR A 32 -3.00 -1.77 -1.90
CA TYR A 32 -4.24 -2.45 -1.54
C TYR A 32 -5.39 -1.96 -2.41
N ASP A 33 -6.21 -2.86 -2.93
CA ASP A 33 -7.50 -2.49 -3.51
C ASP A 33 -8.50 -2.17 -2.39
N VAL A 34 -9.17 -1.04 -2.52
CA VAL A 34 -10.16 -0.56 -1.54
C VAL A 34 -11.43 -0.15 -2.28
N THR A 35 -12.56 -0.62 -1.78
CA THR A 35 -13.87 -0.16 -2.24
C THR A 35 -14.14 1.27 -1.74
N VAL A 36 -15.22 1.89 -2.21
CA VAL A 36 -15.64 3.21 -1.73
C VAL A 36 -15.86 3.19 -0.20
N GLN A 37 -16.52 2.17 0.32
CA GLN A 37 -16.79 2.03 1.75
C GLN A 37 -15.49 1.85 2.56
N MET A 38 -14.55 1.02 2.07
CA MET A 38 -13.25 0.82 2.73
C MET A 38 -12.40 2.09 2.71
N ARG A 39 -12.53 2.90 1.65
CA ARG A 39 -11.89 4.22 1.59
C ARG A 39 -12.47 5.17 2.63
N GLU A 40 -13.78 5.17 2.86
CA GLU A 40 -14.41 5.99 3.91
C GLU A 40 -13.89 5.57 5.28
N THR A 41 -13.87 4.27 5.58
CA THR A 41 -13.26 3.73 6.81
C THR A 41 -11.79 4.15 6.93
N ALA A 42 -10.99 3.99 5.88
CA ALA A 42 -9.59 4.42 5.92
C ALA A 42 -9.45 5.90 6.30
N ILE A 43 -10.31 6.78 5.78
CA ILE A 43 -10.32 8.21 6.11
C ILE A 43 -10.71 8.46 7.56
N GLU A 44 -11.73 7.77 8.08
CA GLU A 44 -12.13 7.85 9.49
C GLU A 44 -11.00 7.46 10.44
N TYR A 45 -10.16 6.50 10.03
CA TYR A 45 -9.00 6.03 10.78
C TYR A 45 -7.70 6.80 10.50
N GLY A 46 -7.79 7.92 9.77
CA GLY A 46 -6.69 8.88 9.62
C GLY A 46 -5.99 8.89 8.26
N ALA A 47 -6.43 8.08 7.29
CA ALA A 47 -5.94 8.20 5.93
C ALA A 47 -6.39 9.53 5.30
N ILE A 48 -5.53 10.14 4.50
CA ILE A 48 -5.80 11.43 3.88
C ILE A 48 -6.06 11.23 2.38
N PRO A 49 -7.11 11.84 1.80
CA PRO A 49 -7.28 11.87 0.35
C PRO A 49 -6.06 12.46 -0.34
N ALA A 50 -5.44 11.67 -1.23
CA ALA A 50 -4.26 12.09 -1.96
C ALA A 50 -4.60 12.52 -3.39
N ASP A 51 -3.90 13.53 -3.89
CA ASP A 51 -3.96 13.88 -5.30
C ASP A 51 -3.16 12.88 -6.15
N ARG A 52 -3.28 13.01 -7.48
CA ARG A 52 -2.57 12.14 -8.43
C ARG A 52 -1.06 12.20 -8.24
N ARG A 53 -0.49 13.35 -7.86
CA ARG A 53 0.95 13.52 -7.73
C ARG A 53 1.47 12.72 -6.53
N LYS A 54 0.86 12.86 -5.35
CA LYS A 54 1.23 12.12 -4.12
C LYS A 54 1.01 10.61 -4.31
N ILE A 55 -0.08 10.20 -4.97
CA ILE A 55 -0.33 8.79 -5.34
C ILE A 55 0.86 8.21 -6.13
N ILE A 56 1.28 8.89 -7.20
CA ILE A 56 2.38 8.40 -8.05
C ILE A 56 3.73 8.42 -7.32
N GLU A 57 3.95 9.40 -6.43
CA GLU A 57 5.16 9.45 -5.60
C GLU A 57 5.27 8.24 -4.67
N CYS A 58 4.23 7.97 -3.87
CA CYS A 58 4.19 6.83 -2.97
C CYS A 58 4.30 5.51 -3.73
N ALA A 59 3.55 5.35 -4.81
CA ALA A 59 3.55 4.16 -5.65
C ALA A 59 4.96 3.79 -6.18
N LYS A 60 5.76 4.79 -6.58
CA LYS A 60 7.15 4.56 -7.00
C LYS A 60 8.04 4.11 -5.86
N LYS A 61 7.91 4.70 -4.66
CA LYS A 61 8.69 4.31 -3.47
C LYS A 61 8.42 2.84 -3.11
N LEU A 62 7.15 2.46 -3.03
CA LEU A 62 6.76 1.09 -2.67
C LEU A 62 7.26 0.06 -3.67
N LYS A 63 7.29 0.40 -4.97
CA LYS A 63 7.82 -0.50 -6.00
C LYS A 63 9.31 -0.78 -5.83
N VAL A 64 10.09 0.25 -5.51
CA VAL A 64 11.52 0.09 -5.23
C VAL A 64 11.70 -0.79 -4.00
N GLU A 65 11.01 -0.47 -2.91
CA GLU A 65 11.09 -1.23 -1.66
C GLU A 65 10.68 -2.71 -1.83
N LEU A 66 9.62 -2.99 -2.61
CA LEU A 66 9.19 -4.36 -2.87
C LEU A 66 10.25 -5.16 -3.63
N ASN A 67 10.87 -4.55 -4.63
CA ASN A 67 11.92 -5.19 -5.41
C ASN A 67 13.14 -5.49 -4.51
N ASP A 68 13.55 -4.53 -3.68
CA ASP A 68 14.65 -4.71 -2.74
C ASP A 68 14.38 -5.87 -1.77
N GLN A 69 13.15 -5.99 -1.25
CA GLN A 69 12.74 -7.11 -0.38
C GLN A 69 12.78 -8.46 -1.11
N ILE A 70 12.33 -8.52 -2.37
CA ILE A 70 12.37 -9.73 -3.20
C ILE A 70 13.82 -10.15 -3.48
N GLU A 71 14.69 -9.20 -3.81
CA GLU A 71 16.11 -9.47 -4.06
C GLU A 71 16.81 -10.02 -2.81
N GLN A 72 16.56 -9.42 -1.64
CA GLN A 72 17.11 -9.90 -0.36
C GLN A 72 16.61 -11.30 0.02
N SER A 73 15.33 -11.57 -0.23
CA SER A 73 14.72 -12.88 0.04
C SER A 73 15.23 -13.98 -0.89
N SER A 74 15.68 -13.62 -2.09
CA SER A 74 16.20 -14.56 -3.10
C SER A 74 17.66 -14.99 -2.86
N HIS A 75 18.38 -14.28 -1.98
CA HIS A 75 19.77 -14.56 -1.62
C HIS A 75 19.92 -15.22 -0.23
N SER A 76 18.81 -15.59 0.41
CA SER A 76 18.77 -16.23 1.73
C SER A 76 18.42 -17.72 1.67
#